data_AF-A0A957IB00-F1
#
_entry.id   AF-A0A957IB00-F1
#
_cell.length_a   1.000
_cell.length_b   1.000
_cell.length_c   1.000
_cell.angle_alpha   90.00
_cell.angle_beta   90.00
_cell.angle_gamma   90.00
#
_symmetry.space_group_name_H-M   'P 1'
#
loop_
_entity.id
_entity.type
_entity.pdbx_description
1 polymer ?
#
loop_
_entity_poly.entity_id
_entity_poly.type
_entity_poly.pdbx_seq_one_letter_code
_entity_poly.pdbx_strand_id
1 'polypeptide(L)'
;AAGFIDPLYSKGLYSTLTAVFIVAHNLLKAAKSGDYSAAAFADVQTVTHNFVCSADRLVANSYRSFGNYKLWQVYSVMWLLGAYTELLKLNMMRAQASEDRQAYYKKLVTLKLVGGGYAEFDEVANKVDSLIEQVDPGDETAVNQTVAEINQIFRNLTWIADPFVALLDGKTYLPKNKIRLSL
;
A
#
# COMPACT_ATOMS: atom_id res chain seq x y z
N ALA A 1 18.21 3.82 11.71
CA ALA A 1 17.29 4.17 10.60
C ALA A 1 16.92 2.90 9.85
N ALA A 2 15.67 2.72 9.43
CA ALA A 2 15.16 1.44 8.93
C ALA A 2 15.28 1.24 7.40
N GLY A 3 15.36 2.33 6.63
CA GLY A 3 15.50 2.29 5.16
C GLY A 3 14.78 3.45 4.49
N PHE A 4 15.18 3.77 3.26
CA PHE A 4 14.51 4.73 2.37
C PHE A 4 14.63 4.22 0.94
N ILE A 5 13.55 4.32 0.16
CA ILE A 5 13.51 3.86 -1.24
C ILE A 5 13.57 5.05 -2.18
N ASP A 6 12.50 5.83 -2.30
CA ASP A 6 12.38 6.93 -3.26
C ASP A 6 11.33 7.96 -2.76
N PRO A 7 11.44 9.25 -3.12
CA PRO A 7 10.41 10.25 -2.81
C PRO A 7 9.03 9.95 -3.41
N LEU A 8 8.94 9.13 -4.47
CA LEU A 8 7.69 8.76 -5.12
C LEU A 8 6.68 8.22 -4.11
N TYR A 9 5.47 8.78 -4.15
CA TYR A 9 4.34 8.51 -3.24
C TYR A 9 4.54 8.87 -1.77
N SER A 10 5.63 9.55 -1.41
CA SER A 10 5.89 10.06 -0.05
C SER A 10 5.83 8.98 1.06
N LYS A 11 6.16 7.73 0.73
CA LYS A 11 6.07 6.59 1.68
C LYS A 11 7.06 6.68 2.85
N GLY A 12 8.14 7.46 2.71
CA GLY A 12 9.09 7.72 3.79
C GLY A 12 8.45 8.39 5.01
N LEU A 13 7.57 9.37 4.80
CA LEU A 13 6.85 10.05 5.90
C LEU A 13 5.89 9.09 6.60
N TYR A 14 5.13 8.32 5.82
CA TYR A 14 4.22 7.30 6.35
C TYR A 14 4.96 6.30 7.24
N SER A 15 6.06 5.74 6.72
CA SER A 15 6.84 4.72 7.43
C SER A 15 7.46 5.26 8.72
N THR A 16 7.96 6.50 8.68
CA THR A 16 8.53 7.18 9.84
C THR A 16 7.48 7.39 10.94
N LEU A 17 6.30 7.91 10.60
CA LEU A 17 5.25 8.18 11.59
C LEU A 17 4.72 6.90 12.23
N THR A 18 4.56 5.83 11.44
CA THR A 18 4.18 4.51 11.95
C THR A 18 5.24 3.94 12.89
N ALA A 19 6.53 4.02 12.53
CA ALA A 19 7.62 3.56 13.39
C ALA A 19 7.67 4.33 14.71
N VAL A 20 7.53 5.66 14.67
CA VAL A 20 7.46 6.51 15.88
C VAL A 20 6.31 6.07 16.79
N PHE A 21 5.14 5.79 16.23
CA PHE A 21 3.99 5.32 17.01
C PHE A 21 4.29 3.98 17.70
N ILE A 22 4.83 2.99 16.98
CA ILE A 22 5.14 1.66 17.54
C ILE A 22 6.19 1.77 18.64
N VAL A 23 7.28 2.51 18.38
CA VAL A 23 8.38 2.69 19.35
C VAL A 23 7.87 3.40 20.60
N ALA A 24 7.08 4.47 20.45
CA ALA A 24 6.49 5.17 21.60
C ALA A 24 5.56 4.27 22.41
N HIS A 25 4.73 3.45 21.74
CA HIS A 25 3.88 2.47 22.41
C HIS A 25 4.71 1.47 23.25
N ASN A 26 5.75 0.89 22.65
CA ASN A 26 6.59 -0.11 23.31
C ASN A 26 7.43 0.48 24.43
N LEU A 27 7.97 1.70 24.26
CA LEU A 27 8.69 2.41 25.33
C LEU A 27 7.80 2.67 26.55
N LEU A 28 6.54 3.07 26.35
CA LEU A 28 5.60 3.27 27.45
C LEU A 28 5.26 1.96 28.18
N LYS A 29 5.29 0.82 27.50
CA LYS A 29 5.12 -0.50 28.11
C LYS A 29 6.38 -0.93 28.87
N ALA A 30 7.55 -0.80 28.23
CA ALA A 30 8.85 -1.11 28.82
C ALA A 30 9.12 -0.30 30.09
N ALA A 31 8.72 0.98 30.12
CA ALA A 31 8.82 1.83 31.30
C ALA A 31 8.02 1.31 32.51
N LYS A 32 6.94 0.55 32.27
CA LYS A 32 6.09 -0.04 33.32
C LYS A 32 6.55 -1.45 33.70
N SER A 33 6.95 -2.26 32.72
CA SER A 33 7.33 -3.66 32.94
C SER A 33 8.80 -3.86 33.28
N GLY A 34 9.66 -2.88 32.98
CA GLY A 34 11.12 -3.03 33.01
C GLY A 34 11.70 -3.83 31.83
N ASP A 35 10.87 -4.29 30.89
CA ASP A 35 11.31 -5.12 29.76
C ASP A 35 11.72 -4.26 28.57
N TYR A 36 13.04 -4.11 28.40
CA TYR A 36 13.67 -3.44 27.26
C TYR A 36 14.36 -4.43 26.30
N SER A 37 13.98 -5.71 26.36
CA SER A 37 14.55 -6.73 25.49
C SER A 37 14.22 -6.49 24.01
N ALA A 38 15.04 -7.02 23.11
CA ALA A 38 14.75 -6.95 21.67
C ALA A 38 13.38 -7.57 21.31
N ALA A 39 12.94 -8.59 22.05
CA ALA A 39 11.64 -9.22 21.85
C ALA A 39 10.47 -8.24 22.08
N ALA A 40 10.57 -7.35 23.07
CA ALA A 40 9.57 -6.32 23.33
C ALA A 40 9.44 -5.28 22.19
N PHE A 41 10.44 -5.19 21.30
CA PHE A 41 10.48 -4.27 20.16
C PHE A 41 10.44 -5.00 18.79
N ALA A 42 10.18 -6.31 18.75
CA ALA A 42 10.20 -7.08 17.49
C ALA A 42 9.21 -6.54 16.43
N ASP A 43 8.07 -5.99 16.86
CA ASP A 43 7.07 -5.42 15.95
C ASP A 43 7.61 -4.23 15.14
N VAL A 44 8.47 -3.38 15.71
CA VAL A 44 9.03 -2.25 14.92
C VAL A 44 9.91 -2.77 13.80
N GLN A 45 10.72 -3.80 14.06
CA GLN A 45 11.56 -4.40 13.03
C GLN A 45 10.71 -5.04 11.93
N THR A 46 9.72 -5.87 12.31
CA THR A 46 8.83 -6.54 11.36
C THR A 46 8.08 -5.55 10.47
N VAL A 47 7.44 -4.55 11.08
CA VAL A 47 6.64 -3.56 10.32
C VAL A 47 7.52 -2.72 9.41
N THR A 48 8.65 -2.22 9.90
CA THR A 48 9.52 -1.37 9.09
C THR A 48 10.19 -2.14 7.94
N HIS A 49 10.59 -3.40 8.17
CA HIS A 49 11.10 -4.27 7.10
C HIS A 49 10.04 -4.49 6.01
N ASN A 50 8.82 -4.86 6.41
CA ASN A 50 7.72 -5.07 5.45
C ASN A 50 7.42 -3.80 4.65
N PHE A 51 7.43 -2.64 5.30
CA PHE A 51 7.20 -1.36 4.63
C PHE A 51 8.29 -1.05 3.60
N VAL A 52 9.56 -1.32 3.92
CA VAL A 52 10.67 -1.15 2.96
C VAL A 52 10.48 -2.08 1.76
N CYS A 53 10.18 -3.36 1.97
CA CYS A 53 9.94 -4.31 0.88
C CYS A 53 8.76 -3.90 -0.02
N SER A 54 7.64 -3.49 0.59
CA SER A 54 6.46 -3.03 -0.15
C SER A 54 6.73 -1.74 -0.93
N ALA A 55 7.50 -0.80 -0.34
CA ALA A 55 7.89 0.42 -1.03
C ALA A 55 8.83 0.14 -2.20
N ASP A 56 9.80 -0.76 -2.02
CA ASP A 56 10.79 -1.12 -3.03
C ASP A 56 10.12 -1.68 -4.29
N ARG A 57 9.27 -2.69 -4.13
CA ARG A 57 8.57 -3.30 -5.28
C ARG A 57 7.63 -2.33 -5.99
N LEU A 58 6.83 -1.57 -5.21
CA LEU A 58 5.93 -0.56 -5.77
C LEU A 58 6.71 0.47 -6.59
N VAL A 59 7.79 1.03 -6.04
CA VAL A 59 8.59 2.06 -6.72
C VAL A 59 9.27 1.49 -7.96
N ALA A 60 9.89 0.31 -7.86
CA ALA A 60 10.56 -0.32 -8.99
C ALA A 60 9.60 -0.54 -10.17
N ASN A 61 8.39 -1.03 -9.90
CA ASN A 61 7.39 -1.26 -10.94
C ASN A 61 6.74 0.04 -11.45
N SER A 62 6.64 1.09 -10.62
CA SER A 62 6.30 2.42 -11.12
C SER A 62 7.33 2.91 -12.15
N TYR A 63 8.63 2.85 -11.84
CA TYR A 63 9.67 3.28 -12.78
C TYR A 63 9.71 2.42 -14.05
N ARG A 64 9.48 1.11 -13.97
CA ARG A 64 9.31 0.27 -15.18
C ARG A 64 8.13 0.73 -16.03
N SER A 65 6.97 0.93 -15.40
CA SER A 65 5.77 1.36 -16.11
C SER A 65 5.88 2.77 -16.69
N PHE A 66 6.73 3.66 -16.15
CA PHE A 66 7.03 4.96 -16.77
C PHE A 66 7.70 4.84 -18.15
N GLY A 67 8.31 3.70 -18.48
CA GLY A 67 8.90 3.44 -19.79
C GLY A 67 7.88 3.42 -20.93
N ASN A 68 6.59 3.21 -20.64
CA ASN A 68 5.52 3.27 -21.63
C ASN A 68 4.22 3.80 -21.00
N TYR A 69 3.65 4.86 -21.59
CA TYR A 69 2.48 5.53 -21.01
C TYR A 69 1.26 4.61 -20.80
N LYS A 70 1.12 3.55 -21.62
CA LYS A 70 0.04 2.57 -21.49
C LYS A 70 0.22 1.69 -20.26
N LEU A 71 1.45 1.27 -19.97
CA LEU A 71 1.78 0.55 -18.74
C LEU A 71 1.53 1.43 -17.51
N TRP A 72 1.97 2.70 -17.55
CA TRP A 72 1.70 3.62 -16.46
C TRP A 72 0.20 3.85 -16.24
N GLN A 73 -0.60 3.95 -17.31
CA GLN A 73 -2.04 4.15 -17.20
C GLN A 73 -2.68 3.06 -16.33
N VAL A 74 -2.38 1.79 -16.58
CA VAL A 74 -2.91 0.68 -15.76
C VAL A 74 -2.21 0.53 -14.41
N TYR A 75 -0.89 0.76 -14.32
CA TYR A 75 -0.17 0.63 -13.05
C TYR A 75 -0.55 1.74 -12.05
N SER A 76 -0.89 2.93 -12.53
CA SER A 76 -1.41 4.00 -11.69
C SER A 76 -2.73 3.61 -11.00
N VAL A 77 -3.55 2.77 -11.64
CA VAL A 77 -4.77 2.21 -11.03
C VAL A 77 -4.40 1.24 -9.90
N MET A 78 -3.39 0.38 -10.08
CA MET A 78 -2.88 -0.50 -9.00
C MET A 78 -2.44 0.32 -7.79
N TRP A 79 -1.61 1.34 -8.03
CA TRP A 79 -1.13 2.23 -6.97
C TRP A 79 -2.28 2.94 -6.25
N LEU A 80 -3.23 3.53 -6.99
CA LEU A 80 -4.38 4.23 -6.39
C LEU A 80 -5.24 3.27 -5.58
N LEU A 81 -5.48 2.05 -6.07
CA LEU A 81 -6.25 1.04 -5.38
C LEU A 81 -5.58 0.66 -4.05
N GLY A 82 -4.26 0.48 -4.07
CA GLY A 82 -3.46 0.22 -2.87
C GLY A 82 -3.47 1.38 -1.87
N ALA A 83 -3.44 2.63 -2.35
CA ALA A 83 -3.51 3.81 -1.50
C ALA A 83 -4.88 3.99 -0.85
N TYR A 84 -5.97 3.71 -1.57
CA TYR A 84 -7.33 3.87 -1.06
C TYR A 84 -7.77 2.73 -0.13
N THR A 85 -7.34 1.50 -0.39
CA THR A 85 -7.54 0.37 0.53
C THR A 85 -6.78 0.57 1.84
N GLU A 86 -5.54 1.09 1.78
CA GLU A 86 -4.78 1.52 2.96
C GLU A 86 -5.53 2.63 3.73
N LEU A 87 -6.01 3.66 3.04
CA LEU A 87 -6.79 4.74 3.65
C LEU A 87 -8.05 4.22 4.34
N LEU A 88 -8.79 3.32 3.68
CA LEU A 88 -9.98 2.69 4.24
C LEU A 88 -9.62 1.92 5.52
N LYS A 89 -8.57 1.09 5.48
CA LYS A 89 -8.10 0.33 6.62
C LYS A 89 -7.79 1.25 7.81
N LEU A 90 -7.01 2.31 7.59
CA LEU A 90 -6.63 3.26 8.63
C LEU A 90 -7.84 3.96 9.26
N ASN A 91 -8.80 4.39 8.44
CA ASN A 91 -10.03 5.03 8.91
C ASN A 91 -10.87 4.05 9.73
N MET A 92 -11.07 2.82 9.23
CA MET A 92 -11.80 1.78 9.95
C MET A 92 -11.11 1.40 11.26
N MET A 93 -9.79 1.27 11.27
CA MET A 93 -9.03 0.97 12.47
C MET A 93 -9.22 2.04 13.54
N ARG A 94 -9.18 3.33 13.15
CA ARG A 94 -9.40 4.44 14.07
C ARG A 94 -10.83 4.43 14.62
N ALA A 95 -11.82 4.24 13.77
CA ALA A 95 -13.23 4.16 14.19
C ALA A 95 -13.50 2.98 15.14
N GLN A 96 -12.94 1.80 14.83
CA GLN A 96 -13.16 0.58 15.61
C GLN A 96 -12.39 0.56 16.92
N ALA A 97 -11.18 1.12 16.96
CA ALA A 97 -10.39 1.19 18.18
C ALA A 97 -10.87 2.28 19.13
N SER A 98 -11.53 3.34 18.60
CA SER A 98 -11.95 4.49 19.39
C SER A 98 -10.79 5.00 20.26
N GLU A 99 -10.98 5.17 21.57
CA GLU A 99 -9.93 5.61 22.52
C GLU A 99 -8.99 4.47 23.00
N ASP A 100 -9.21 3.22 22.58
CA ASP A 100 -8.36 2.08 22.97
C ASP A 100 -7.06 2.03 22.14
N ARG A 101 -5.99 2.58 22.73
CA ARG A 101 -4.63 2.55 22.16
C ARG A 101 -4.12 1.13 21.90
N GLN A 102 -4.44 0.15 22.75
CA GLN A 102 -3.93 -1.21 22.61
C GLN A 102 -4.64 -1.94 21.47
N ALA A 103 -5.95 -1.71 21.30
CA ALA A 103 -6.69 -2.19 20.14
C ALA A 103 -6.18 -1.56 18.83
N TYR A 104 -5.89 -0.25 18.84
CA TYR A 104 -5.30 0.44 17.69
C TYR A 104 -3.93 -0.13 17.34
N TYR A 105 -3.05 -0.31 18.33
CA TYR A 105 -1.71 -0.89 18.15
C TYR A 105 -1.77 -2.27 17.49
N LYS A 106 -2.62 -3.17 17.99
CA LYS A 106 -2.78 -4.54 17.45
C LYS A 106 -3.17 -4.56 15.98
N LYS A 107 -3.93 -3.57 15.51
CA LYS A 107 -4.31 -3.44 14.10
C LYS A 107 -3.22 -2.75 13.27
N LEU A 108 -2.50 -1.79 13.85
CA LEU A 108 -1.46 -1.03 13.15
C LEU A 108 -0.27 -1.90 12.78
N VAL A 109 0.13 -2.84 13.65
CA VAL A 109 1.26 -3.74 13.36
C VAL A 109 0.97 -4.76 12.26
N THR A 110 -0.27 -4.86 11.77
CA THR A 110 -0.63 -5.73 10.63
C THR A 110 -0.63 -5.00 9.29
N LEU A 111 -0.31 -3.71 9.25
CA LEU A 111 -0.28 -2.94 8.01
C LEU A 111 0.89 -3.37 7.13
N LYS A 112 0.76 -3.14 5.81
CA LYS A 112 1.79 -3.45 4.80
C LYS A 112 2.17 -2.24 3.93
N LEU A 113 1.94 -1.01 4.39
CA LEU A 113 2.23 0.27 3.70
C LEU A 113 1.35 0.57 2.46
N VAL A 114 0.99 -0.46 1.70
CA VAL A 114 0.16 -0.43 0.51
C VAL A 114 -0.88 -1.54 0.67
N GLY A 115 -2.14 -1.28 0.32
CA GLY A 115 -3.14 -2.33 0.29
C GLY A 115 -3.85 -2.61 1.61
N GLY A 116 -3.57 -1.89 2.70
CA GLY A 116 -4.22 -2.07 4.00
C GLY A 116 -3.95 -3.42 4.69
N GLY A 117 -3.02 -4.22 4.16
CA GLY A 117 -2.80 -5.61 4.55
C GLY A 117 -3.98 -6.53 4.20
N TYR A 118 -4.80 -6.19 3.19
CA TYR A 118 -5.84 -7.07 2.67
C TYR A 118 -5.21 -8.14 1.75
N ALA A 119 -5.52 -9.42 2.01
CA ALA A 119 -4.97 -10.52 1.22
C ALA A 119 -5.44 -10.48 -0.24
N GLU A 120 -6.67 -10.02 -0.44
CA GLU A 120 -7.27 -9.82 -1.76
C GLU A 120 -6.53 -8.75 -2.57
N PHE A 121 -6.04 -7.69 -1.91
CA PHE A 121 -5.18 -6.72 -2.57
C PHE A 121 -3.82 -7.33 -2.90
N ASP A 122 -3.20 -8.05 -1.96
CA ASP A 122 -1.91 -8.70 -2.16
C ASP A 122 -1.93 -9.66 -3.36
N GLU A 123 -3.01 -10.42 -3.54
CA GLU A 123 -3.16 -11.33 -4.68
C GLU A 123 -3.15 -10.58 -6.01
N VAL A 124 -3.89 -9.48 -6.11
CA VAL A 124 -3.97 -8.67 -7.34
C VAL A 124 -2.67 -7.94 -7.59
N ALA A 125 -2.08 -7.32 -6.55
CA ALA A 125 -0.80 -6.64 -6.64
C ALA A 125 0.29 -7.59 -7.14
N ASN A 126 0.38 -8.81 -6.59
CA ASN A 126 1.33 -9.81 -7.06
C ASN A 126 1.17 -10.16 -8.54
N LYS A 127 -0.07 -10.33 -9.03
CA LYS A 127 -0.33 -10.63 -10.45
C LYS A 127 0.11 -9.46 -11.34
N VAL A 128 -0.32 -8.24 -11.01
CA VAL A 128 -0.01 -7.04 -11.82
C VAL A 128 1.47 -6.68 -11.77
N ASP A 129 2.09 -6.70 -10.59
CA ASP A 129 3.53 -6.46 -10.44
C ASP A 129 4.35 -7.45 -11.27
N SER A 130 3.98 -8.74 -11.25
CA SER A 130 4.69 -9.76 -12.04
C SER A 130 4.58 -9.51 -13.55
N LEU A 131 3.43 -9.02 -14.03
CA LEU A 131 3.25 -8.65 -15.44
C LEU A 131 4.11 -7.43 -15.82
N ILE A 132 4.19 -6.42 -14.95
CA ILE A 132 5.04 -5.24 -15.15
C ILE A 132 6.53 -5.60 -15.08
N GLU A 133 6.92 -6.56 -14.25
CA GLU A 133 8.30 -7.02 -14.13
C GLU A 133 8.80 -7.78 -15.37
N GLN A 134 7.90 -8.42 -16.11
CA GLN A 134 8.22 -9.28 -17.26
C GLN A 134 8.12 -8.58 -18.62
N VAL A 135 7.31 -7.52 -18.73
CA VAL A 135 7.09 -6.83 -20.00
C VAL A 135 8.29 -5.94 -20.35
N ASP A 136 8.75 -6.00 -21.61
CA ASP A 136 9.66 -4.99 -22.17
C ASP A 136 8.85 -3.74 -22.57
N PRO A 137 9.05 -2.58 -21.95
CA PRO A 137 8.33 -1.36 -22.31
C PRO A 137 8.57 -0.88 -23.75
N GLY A 138 9.64 -1.36 -24.41
CA GLY A 138 9.97 -1.06 -25.80
C GLY A 138 9.25 -1.95 -26.82
N ASP A 139 8.69 -3.08 -26.41
CA ASP A 139 7.90 -3.96 -27.29
C ASP A 139 6.41 -3.56 -27.22
N GLU A 140 5.99 -2.80 -28.22
CA GLU A 140 4.62 -2.29 -28.32
C GLU A 140 3.56 -3.42 -28.36
N THR A 141 3.88 -4.58 -28.92
CA THR A 141 2.93 -5.72 -28.99
C THR A 141 2.78 -6.34 -27.61
N ALA A 142 3.90 -6.61 -26.93
CA ALA A 142 3.89 -7.13 -25.56
C ALA A 142 3.20 -6.16 -24.59
N VAL A 143 3.47 -4.85 -24.70
CA VAL A 143 2.81 -3.81 -23.92
C VAL A 143 1.29 -3.85 -24.09
N ASN A 144 0.79 -3.89 -25.32
CA ASN A 144 -0.66 -3.92 -25.57
C ASN A 144 -1.32 -5.18 -24.98
N GLN A 145 -0.64 -6.32 -25.06
CA GLN A 145 -1.13 -7.56 -24.45
C GLN A 145 -1.14 -7.48 -22.92
N THR A 146 -0.05 -7.04 -22.30
CA THR A 146 0.06 -6.88 -20.84
C THR A 146 -0.97 -5.89 -20.31
N VAL A 147 -1.19 -4.77 -20.99
CA VAL A 147 -2.20 -3.77 -20.62
C VAL A 147 -3.61 -4.35 -20.68
N ALA A 148 -3.92 -5.14 -21.71
CA ALA A 148 -5.22 -5.81 -21.83
C ALA A 148 -5.43 -6.83 -20.69
N GLU A 149 -4.40 -7.59 -20.33
CA GLU A 149 -4.44 -8.54 -19.23
C GLU A 149 -4.64 -7.86 -17.87
N ILE A 150 -3.87 -6.81 -17.57
CA ILE A 150 -4.03 -6.03 -16.33
C ILE A 150 -5.42 -5.40 -16.25
N ASN A 151 -5.93 -4.87 -17.36
CA ASN A 151 -7.31 -4.36 -17.44
C ASN A 151 -8.34 -5.44 -17.08
N GLN A 152 -8.18 -6.64 -17.63
CA GLN A 152 -9.10 -7.75 -17.36
C GLN A 152 -9.02 -8.20 -15.89
N ILE A 153 -7.81 -8.24 -15.31
CA ILE A 153 -7.63 -8.53 -13.89
C ILE A 153 -8.44 -7.56 -13.04
N PHE A 154 -8.33 -6.25 -13.29
CA PHE A 154 -9.08 -5.26 -12.52
C PHE A 154 -10.60 -5.36 -12.72
N ARG A 155 -11.06 -5.58 -13.96
CA ARG A 155 -12.51 -5.68 -14.26
C ARG A 155 -13.14 -6.94 -13.68
N ASN A 156 -12.36 -7.97 -13.41
CA ASN A 156 -12.82 -9.20 -12.77
C ASN A 156 -12.90 -9.11 -11.24
N LEU A 157 -12.43 -8.01 -10.64
CA LEU A 157 -12.51 -7.83 -9.19
C LEU A 157 -13.95 -7.53 -8.78
N THR A 158 -14.53 -8.36 -7.90
CA THR A 158 -15.88 -8.16 -7.37
C THR A 158 -15.99 -6.97 -6.41
N TRP A 159 -14.86 -6.45 -5.94
CA TRP A 159 -14.76 -5.40 -4.93
C TRP A 159 -14.18 -4.08 -5.48
N ILE A 160 -13.83 -4.01 -6.77
CA ILE A 160 -13.37 -2.76 -7.37
C ILE A 160 -14.54 -1.78 -7.46
N ALA A 161 -14.32 -0.53 -7.01
CA ALA A 161 -15.35 0.49 -7.09
C ALA A 161 -15.37 1.14 -8.49
N ASP A 162 -16.57 1.52 -8.98
CA ASP A 162 -16.77 2.16 -10.29
C ASP A 162 -15.79 3.30 -10.62
N PRO A 163 -15.39 4.18 -9.66
CA PRO A 163 -14.41 5.21 -9.96
C PRO A 163 -13.07 4.69 -10.47
N PHE A 164 -12.62 3.50 -10.05
CA PHE A 164 -11.39 2.89 -10.53
C PHE A 164 -11.57 2.26 -11.92
N VAL A 165 -12.73 1.65 -12.18
CA VAL A 165 -13.08 1.17 -13.53
C VAL A 165 -13.08 2.33 -14.52
N ALA A 166 -13.64 3.48 -14.14
CA ALA A 166 -13.63 4.67 -14.98
C ALA A 166 -12.20 5.18 -15.31
N LEU A 167 -11.21 4.96 -14.42
CA LEU A 167 -9.80 5.30 -14.73
C LEU A 167 -9.23 4.39 -15.84
N LEU A 168 -9.63 3.12 -15.85
CA LEU A 168 -9.27 2.18 -16.92
C LEU A 168 -9.86 2.63 -18.26
N ASP A 169 -11.03 3.27 -18.25
CA ASP A 169 -11.69 3.86 -19.42
C ASP A 169 -11.16 5.25 -19.80
N GLY A 170 -10.05 5.70 -19.19
CA GLY A 170 -9.36 6.94 -19.56
C GLY A 170 -9.74 8.18 -18.74
N LYS A 171 -10.56 8.04 -17.68
CA LYS A 171 -10.75 9.12 -16.73
C LYS A 171 -9.43 9.45 -16.01
N THR A 172 -9.13 10.73 -15.84
CA THR A 172 -7.84 11.19 -15.31
C THR A 172 -7.84 11.52 -13.82
N TYR A 173 -8.98 11.38 -13.13
CA TYR A 173 -9.11 11.70 -11.72
C TYR A 173 -10.18 10.88 -11.00
N LEU A 174 -9.94 10.59 -9.71
CA LEU A 174 -10.94 10.07 -8.80
C LEU A 174 -11.87 11.18 -8.29
N PRO A 175 -13.12 10.87 -7.91
CA PRO A 175 -14.03 11.83 -7.30
C PRO A 175 -13.43 12.53 -6.06
N LYS A 176 -13.76 13.81 -5.87
CA LYS A 176 -13.25 14.62 -4.73
C LYS A 176 -13.73 14.12 -3.36
N ASN A 177 -14.88 13.41 -3.33
CA ASN A 177 -15.48 12.91 -2.10
C ASN A 177 -14.75 11.64 -1.64
N LYS A 178 -13.64 11.81 -0.92
CA LYS A 178 -12.95 10.70 -0.26
C LYS A 178 -13.83 10.09 0.84
N ILE A 179 -13.65 8.80 1.12
CA ILE A 179 -14.26 8.11 2.27
C ILE A 179 -13.87 8.87 3.53
N ARG A 180 -14.83 9.55 4.14
CA ARG A 180 -14.70 10.20 5.45
C ARG A 180 -15.66 9.50 6.39
N LEU A 181 -15.14 8.77 7.36
CA LEU A 181 -15.92 8.43 8.54
C LEU A 181 -16.03 9.74 9.33
N SER A 182 -17.24 10.21 9.59
CA SER A 182 -17.46 11.22 10.62
C SER A 182 -17.06 10.60 11.95
N LEU A 183 -15.87 10.93 12.42
CA LEU A 183 -15.35 10.58 13.74
C LEU A 183 -15.72 11.70 14.72
#